data_AF-A0A9P3UNI9-F1
#
_entry.id   AF-A0A9P3UNI9-F1
#
_cell.length_a   1.000
_cell.length_b   1.000
_cell.length_c   1.000
_cell.angle_alpha   90.00
_cell.angle_beta   90.00
_cell.angle_gamma   90.00
#
_symmetry.space_group_name_H-M   'P 1'
#
loop_
_entity.id
_entity.type
_entity.pdbx_description
1 polymer ?
#
loop_
_entity_poly.entity_id
_entity_poly.type
_entity_poly.pdbx_seq_one_letter_code
_entity_poly.pdbx_strand_id
1 'polypeptide(L)'
;MTWLADLIPPPDTREPLTLITFFRDLVAPLLCYYATAVLVLLPNTLVIRLAVLPLSLWTFFNGATRLDIVKAYNNERLAYLNQGLVIIYTAMSMRIIVWSFQTKPFWRVNNLRETTREFYSRSPPTPSPKVILSNAFELCCNLRGCGWNWSPYLQIPPETRPTSSTGAYAAATFLSALFHLVMFDIFQYSIQWYSPDTIGGAGGVPSSTQACHQLSDTQDQP
;
A
#
# COMPACT_ATOMS: atom_id res chain seq x y z
N MET A 1 -8.97 27.60 1.98
CA MET A 1 -8.07 26.61 1.36
C MET A 1 -8.85 25.78 0.32
N THR A 2 -9.42 26.43 -0.69
CA THR A 2 -10.24 25.74 -1.73
C THR A 2 -9.38 25.02 -2.77
N TRP A 3 -8.18 25.54 -3.05
CA TRP A 3 -7.26 24.98 -4.04
C TRP A 3 -6.86 23.52 -3.80
N LEU A 4 -6.85 23.06 -2.54
CA LEU A 4 -6.57 21.66 -2.19
C LEU A 4 -7.72 20.73 -2.58
N ALA A 5 -8.97 21.21 -2.51
CA ALA A 5 -10.12 20.46 -2.97
C ALA A 5 -10.08 20.32 -4.50
N ASP A 6 -9.63 21.35 -5.21
CA ASP A 6 -9.49 21.34 -6.67
C ASP A 6 -8.43 20.34 -7.16
N LEU A 7 -7.51 19.91 -6.29
CA LEU A 7 -6.49 18.90 -6.61
C LEU A 7 -7.08 17.48 -6.65
N ILE A 8 -8.14 17.23 -5.90
CA ILE A 8 -8.77 15.91 -5.84
C ILE A 8 -9.87 15.85 -6.91
N PRO A 9 -9.74 15.00 -7.94
CA PRO A 9 -10.74 14.90 -8.99
C PRO A 9 -12.12 14.53 -8.39
N PRO A 10 -13.20 15.19 -8.86
CA PRO A 10 -14.56 14.86 -8.46
C PRO A 10 -14.87 13.37 -8.69
N PRO A 11 -15.66 12.70 -7.82
CA PRO A 11 -15.91 11.25 -7.92
C PRO A 11 -16.47 10.79 -9.27
N ASP A 12 -17.29 11.63 -9.90
CA ASP A 12 -17.88 11.42 -11.23
C ASP A 12 -16.81 11.31 -12.33
N THR A 13 -15.69 12.05 -12.20
CA THR A 13 -14.60 12.06 -13.19
C THR A 13 -13.63 10.89 -13.10
N ARG A 14 -13.75 10.04 -12.06
CA ARG A 14 -12.87 8.87 -11.88
C ARG A 14 -13.10 7.82 -12.96
N GLU A 15 -12.03 7.20 -13.44
CA GLU A 15 -12.03 6.25 -14.54
C GLU A 15 -12.15 4.79 -14.02
N PRO A 16 -12.90 3.91 -14.71
CA PRO A 16 -12.96 2.50 -14.35
C PRO A 16 -11.63 1.80 -14.61
N LEU A 17 -11.43 0.65 -13.96
CA LEU A 17 -10.31 -0.24 -14.27
C LEU A 17 -10.49 -0.88 -15.66
N THR A 18 -9.62 -0.50 -16.60
CA THR A 18 -9.50 -1.01 -17.97
C THR A 18 -8.05 -1.44 -18.18
N LEU A 19 -7.73 -2.11 -19.30
CA LEU A 19 -6.32 -2.42 -19.61
C LEU A 19 -5.45 -1.16 -19.70
N ILE A 20 -5.97 -0.08 -20.28
CA ILE A 20 -5.23 1.17 -20.44
C ILE A 20 -4.96 1.80 -19.08
N THR A 21 -5.99 1.95 -18.25
CA THR A 21 -5.86 2.53 -16.90
C THR A 21 -5.06 1.60 -15.98
N PHE A 22 -5.09 0.28 -16.19
CA PHE A 22 -4.21 -0.66 -15.47
C PHE A 22 -2.73 -0.38 -15.74
N PHE A 23 -2.31 -0.26 -17.00
CA PHE A 23 -0.89 0.02 -17.29
C PHE A 23 -0.48 1.42 -16.84
N ARG A 24 -1.35 2.42 -17.03
CA ARG A 24 -1.08 3.81 -16.67
C ARG A 24 -1.05 4.03 -15.15
N ASP A 25 -2.06 3.52 -14.45
CA ASP A 25 -2.35 3.89 -13.06
C ASP A 25 -1.97 2.81 -12.04
N LEU A 26 -1.62 1.59 -12.46
CA LEU A 26 -1.09 0.53 -11.57
C LEU A 26 0.34 0.14 -11.92
N VAL A 27 0.61 -0.18 -13.19
CA VAL A 27 1.95 -0.66 -13.58
C VAL A 27 2.99 0.44 -13.52
N ALA A 28 2.70 1.65 -14.04
CA ALA A 28 3.68 2.74 -14.02
C ALA A 28 4.13 3.13 -12.59
N PRO A 29 3.25 3.32 -11.60
CA PRO A 29 3.69 3.58 -10.23
C PRO A 29 4.48 2.41 -9.61
N LEU A 30 4.10 1.15 -9.90
CA LEU A 30 4.86 -0.03 -9.45
C LEU A 30 6.28 -0.06 -10.03
N LEU A 31 6.45 0.32 -11.30
CA LEU A 31 7.77 0.44 -11.93
C LEU A 31 8.59 1.57 -11.29
N CYS A 32 8.00 2.73 -11.00
CA CYS A 32 8.68 3.82 -10.28
C CYS A 32 9.13 3.40 -8.88
N TYR A 33 8.26 2.66 -8.17
CA TYR A 33 8.56 2.10 -6.85
C TYR A 33 9.73 1.11 -6.92
N TYR A 34 9.68 0.16 -7.85
CA TYR A 34 10.74 -0.83 -8.05
C TYR A 34 12.06 -0.18 -8.49
N ALA A 35 12.01 0.82 -9.39
CA ALA A 35 13.19 1.56 -9.80
C ALA A 35 13.86 2.27 -8.61
N THR A 36 13.07 2.92 -7.75
CA THR A 36 13.59 3.51 -6.50
C THR A 36 14.17 2.46 -5.57
N ALA A 37 13.54 1.28 -5.46
CA ALA A 37 14.07 0.15 -4.70
C ALA A 37 15.42 -0.35 -5.25
N VAL A 38 15.65 -0.31 -6.56
CA VAL A 38 16.96 -0.60 -7.15
C VAL A 38 17.96 0.52 -6.80
N LEU A 39 17.55 1.79 -6.96
CA LEU A 39 18.42 2.94 -6.72
C LEU A 39 18.90 3.01 -5.27
N VAL A 40 18.07 2.71 -4.27
CA VAL A 40 18.47 2.73 -2.84
C VAL A 40 19.50 1.66 -2.49
N LEU A 41 19.66 0.60 -3.30
CA LEU A 41 20.69 -0.42 -3.12
C LEU A 41 22.04 -0.02 -3.73
N LEU A 42 22.04 0.92 -4.67
CA LEU A 42 23.24 1.37 -5.36
C LEU A 42 23.90 2.54 -4.61
N PRO A 43 25.25 2.59 -4.53
CA PRO A 43 25.95 3.74 -3.97
C PRO A 43 25.80 4.97 -4.88
N ASN A 44 25.89 6.17 -4.30
CA ASN A 44 25.93 7.46 -5.02
C ASN A 44 24.70 7.80 -5.88
N THR A 45 23.53 7.22 -5.61
CA THR A 45 22.28 7.48 -6.34
C THR A 45 21.34 8.50 -5.65
N LEU A 46 21.79 9.20 -4.61
CA LEU A 46 20.95 10.11 -3.82
C LEU A 46 20.27 11.17 -4.69
N VAL A 47 21.03 11.85 -5.57
CA VAL A 47 20.49 12.89 -6.45
C VAL A 47 19.45 12.34 -7.41
N ILE A 48 19.70 11.15 -7.98
CA ILE A 48 18.75 10.49 -8.89
C ILE A 48 17.46 10.14 -8.16
N ARG A 49 17.54 9.59 -6.95
CA ARG A 49 16.35 9.27 -6.14
C ARG A 49 15.53 10.51 -5.81
N LEU A 50 16.17 11.61 -5.41
CA LEU A 50 15.50 12.88 -5.15
C LEU A 50 14.84 13.46 -6.41
N ALA A 51 15.46 13.28 -7.59
CA ALA A 51 14.88 13.69 -8.86
C ALA A 51 13.66 12.83 -9.26
N VAL A 52 13.69 11.53 -8.98
CA VAL A 52 12.60 10.57 -9.28
C VAL A 52 11.44 10.64 -8.27
N LEU A 53 11.70 11.12 -7.06
CA LEU A 53 10.71 11.22 -5.98
C LEU A 53 9.43 11.98 -6.38
N PRO A 54 9.47 13.24 -6.87
CA PRO A 54 8.24 13.97 -7.21
C PRO A 54 7.44 13.29 -8.31
N LEU A 55 8.11 12.70 -9.31
CA LEU A 55 7.45 11.95 -10.38
C LEU A 55 6.72 10.73 -9.82
N SER A 56 7.37 9.98 -8.93
CA SER A 56 6.80 8.78 -8.34
C SER A 56 5.60 9.11 -7.44
N LEU A 57 5.72 10.13 -6.58
CA LEU A 57 4.62 10.61 -5.75
C LEU A 57 3.43 11.08 -6.58
N TRP A 58 3.69 11.76 -7.70
CA TRP A 58 2.65 12.16 -8.64
C TRP A 58 1.93 10.97 -9.25
N THR A 59 2.65 9.92 -9.66
CA THR A 59 2.03 8.69 -10.19
C THR A 59 1.20 7.95 -9.14
N PHE A 60 1.66 7.88 -7.88
CA PHE A 60 0.88 7.30 -6.78
C PHE A 60 -0.38 8.11 -6.49
N PHE A 61 -0.27 9.44 -6.46
CA PHE A 61 -1.40 10.33 -6.24
C PHE A 61 -2.46 10.17 -7.33
N ASN A 62 -2.05 10.17 -8.60
CA ASN A 62 -2.97 9.96 -9.72
C ASN A 62 -3.62 8.58 -9.66
N GLY A 63 -2.85 7.52 -9.40
CA GLY A 63 -3.39 6.17 -9.25
C GLY A 63 -4.40 6.06 -8.11
N ALA A 64 -4.15 6.74 -6.98
CA ALA A 64 -5.02 6.73 -5.82
C ALA A 64 -6.33 7.52 -6.01
N THR A 65 -6.32 8.56 -6.85
CA THR A 65 -7.44 9.51 -6.96
C THR A 65 -8.26 9.34 -8.23
N ARG A 66 -7.65 8.91 -9.34
CA ARG A 66 -8.32 8.78 -10.64
C ARG A 66 -8.91 7.40 -10.87
N LEU A 67 -8.30 6.35 -10.33
CA LEU A 67 -8.75 4.98 -10.56
C LEU A 67 -9.90 4.63 -9.62
N ASP A 68 -11.00 4.17 -10.19
CA ASP A 68 -12.15 3.64 -9.45
C ASP A 68 -12.39 2.19 -9.86
N ILE A 69 -11.95 1.27 -8.98
CA ILE A 69 -12.08 -0.17 -9.21
C ILE A 69 -13.56 -0.57 -9.15
N VAL A 70 -14.37 0.11 -8.33
CA VAL A 70 -15.79 -0.18 -8.14
C VAL A 70 -16.58 0.04 -9.41
N LYS A 71 -16.30 1.13 -10.14
CA LYS A 71 -16.96 1.44 -11.41
C LYS A 71 -16.83 0.31 -12.45
N ALA A 72 -15.73 -0.43 -12.44
CA ALA A 72 -15.54 -1.55 -13.38
C ALA A 72 -16.48 -2.74 -13.11
N TYR A 73 -16.93 -2.92 -11.87
CA TYR A 73 -17.80 -4.03 -11.46
C TYR A 73 -19.26 -3.60 -11.22
N ASN A 74 -19.54 -2.29 -11.26
CA ASN A 74 -20.85 -1.70 -10.97
C ASN A 74 -21.47 -2.22 -9.66
N ASN A 75 -20.65 -2.36 -8.61
CA ASN A 75 -21.07 -2.93 -7.33
C ASN A 75 -20.49 -2.15 -6.15
N GLU A 76 -21.29 -1.26 -5.57
CA GLU A 76 -20.91 -0.38 -4.46
C GLU A 76 -20.37 -1.13 -3.23
N ARG A 77 -20.73 -2.40 -3.04
CA ARG A 77 -20.20 -3.22 -1.94
C ARG A 77 -18.68 -3.40 -2.01
N LEU A 78 -18.09 -3.17 -3.19
CA LEU A 78 -16.64 -3.24 -3.42
C LEU A 78 -15.91 -1.93 -3.12
N ALA A 79 -16.57 -0.92 -2.55
CA ALA A 79 -15.95 0.38 -2.20
C ALA A 79 -14.68 0.26 -1.35
N TYR A 80 -14.55 -0.78 -0.54
CA TYR A 80 -13.35 -1.08 0.23
C TYR A 80 -12.11 -1.33 -0.64
N LEU A 81 -12.26 -1.75 -1.91
CA LEU A 81 -11.13 -1.92 -2.83
C LEU A 81 -10.45 -0.59 -3.15
N ASN A 82 -11.24 0.48 -3.34
CA ASN A 82 -10.69 1.82 -3.54
C ASN A 82 -9.96 2.31 -2.28
N GLN A 83 -10.48 2.01 -1.08
CA GLN A 83 -9.80 2.31 0.18
C GLN A 83 -8.48 1.54 0.31
N GLY A 84 -8.48 0.24 -0.02
CA GLY A 84 -7.28 -0.60 -0.05
C GLY A 84 -6.23 -0.05 -1.02
N LEU A 85 -6.64 0.41 -2.19
CA LEU A 85 -5.75 1.06 -3.17
C LEU A 85 -5.09 2.32 -2.58
N VAL A 86 -5.87 3.19 -1.93
CA VAL A 86 -5.35 4.40 -1.26
C VAL A 86 -4.35 4.04 -0.15
N ILE A 87 -4.64 3.02 0.66
CA ILE A 87 -3.73 2.54 1.71
C ILE A 87 -2.42 2.04 1.09
N ILE A 88 -2.49 1.24 0.03
CA ILE A 88 -1.31 0.73 -0.69
C ILE A 88 -0.47 1.88 -1.23
N TYR A 89 -1.07 2.83 -1.94
CA TYR A 89 -0.32 3.97 -2.49
C TYR A 89 0.23 4.90 -1.42
N THR A 90 -0.47 5.06 -0.30
CA THR A 90 0.04 5.82 0.85
C THR A 90 1.26 5.13 1.45
N ALA A 91 1.20 3.82 1.69
CA ALA A 91 2.31 3.05 2.22
C ALA A 91 3.52 3.06 1.28
N MET A 92 3.29 2.89 -0.03
CA MET A 92 4.34 2.99 -1.05
C MET A 92 4.96 4.39 -1.05
N SER A 93 4.15 5.46 -0.99
CA SER A 93 4.59 6.86 -0.94
C SER A 93 5.47 7.16 0.27
N MET A 94 5.06 6.74 1.47
CA MET A 94 5.90 6.88 2.67
C MET A 94 7.24 6.17 2.50
N ARG A 95 7.20 4.98 1.89
CA ARG A 95 8.39 4.15 1.72
C ARG A 95 9.39 4.71 0.71
N ILE A 96 8.92 5.20 -0.43
CA ILE A 96 9.80 5.88 -1.40
C ILE A 96 10.41 7.15 -0.80
N ILE A 97 9.68 7.90 0.04
CA ILE A 97 10.23 9.07 0.72
C ILE A 97 11.41 8.64 1.58
N VAL A 98 11.22 7.65 2.46
CA VAL A 98 12.31 7.10 3.29
C VAL A 98 13.50 6.66 2.43
N TRP A 99 13.24 5.92 1.35
CA TRP A 99 14.29 5.44 0.45
C TRP A 99 15.01 6.56 -0.29
N SER A 100 14.33 7.66 -0.60
CA SER A 100 14.91 8.78 -1.35
C SER A 100 15.82 9.64 -0.48
N PHE A 101 15.51 9.78 0.80
CA PHE A 101 16.34 10.51 1.78
C PHE A 101 17.43 9.66 2.42
N GLN A 102 17.47 8.36 2.14
CA GLN A 102 18.45 7.46 2.70
C GLN A 102 19.86 7.74 2.16
N THR A 103 20.80 8.15 3.03
CA THR A 103 22.16 8.54 2.63
C THR A 103 23.07 7.36 2.33
N LYS A 104 22.92 6.24 3.05
CA LYS A 104 23.71 5.02 2.87
C LYS A 104 22.92 3.96 2.12
N PRO A 105 23.52 3.23 1.15
CA PRO A 105 22.80 2.20 0.42
C PRO A 105 22.29 1.11 1.37
N PHE A 106 21.19 0.47 0.99
CA PHE A 106 20.70 -0.70 1.71
C PHE A 106 21.43 -1.95 1.27
N TRP A 107 21.70 -2.83 2.24
CA TRP A 107 22.25 -4.16 1.98
C TRP A 107 21.72 -5.16 2.99
N ARG A 108 21.80 -6.43 2.61
CA ARG A 108 21.29 -7.55 3.41
C ARG A 108 22.21 -7.84 4.59
N VAL A 109 21.60 -8.02 5.75
CA VAL A 109 22.25 -8.48 6.97
C VAL A 109 21.94 -9.98 7.10
N ASN A 110 22.94 -10.82 6.82
CA ASN A 110 22.75 -12.28 6.87
C ASN A 110 22.72 -12.81 8.31
N ASN A 111 23.46 -12.16 9.21
CA ASN A 111 23.56 -12.54 10.62
C ASN A 111 23.26 -11.35 11.52
N LEU A 112 22.16 -11.43 12.28
CA LEU A 112 21.83 -10.42 13.29
C LEU A 112 22.89 -10.32 14.40
N ARG A 113 23.66 -11.39 14.64
CA ARG A 113 24.80 -11.36 15.58
C ARG A 113 25.95 -10.48 15.11
N GLU A 114 26.02 -10.20 13.80
CA GLU A 114 27.08 -9.38 13.20
C GLU A 114 26.71 -7.90 13.10
N THR A 115 25.53 -7.45 13.56
CA THR A 115 25.16 -6.03 13.58
C THR A 115 25.87 -5.26 14.71
N THR A 116 27.18 -5.40 14.80
CA THR A 116 28.05 -4.55 15.63
C THR A 116 28.25 -3.20 14.94
N ARG A 117 28.69 -2.20 15.71
CA ARG A 117 29.00 -0.85 15.17
C ARG A 117 30.00 -0.91 14.00
N GLU A 118 30.91 -1.87 14.04
CA GLU A 118 31.92 -2.11 13.00
C GLU A 118 31.30 -2.53 11.66
N PHE A 119 30.23 -3.32 11.66
CA PHE A 119 29.52 -3.71 10.45
C PHE A 119 28.96 -2.50 9.70
N TYR A 120 28.41 -1.52 10.41
CA TYR A 120 27.89 -0.27 9.82
C TYR A 120 28.99 0.71 9.34
N SER A 121 30.24 0.47 9.76
CA SER A 121 31.42 1.19 9.29
C SER A 121 32.06 0.54 8.06
N ARG A 122 31.74 -0.72 7.76
CA ARG A 122 32.27 -1.44 6.61
C ARG A 122 31.69 -0.89 5.31
N SER A 123 32.52 -0.84 4.26
CA SER A 123 32.02 -0.56 2.91
C SER A 123 31.12 -1.69 2.43
N PRO A 124 29.98 -1.37 1.78
CA PRO A 124 29.06 -2.38 1.27
C PRO A 124 29.74 -3.25 0.21
N PRO A 125 29.50 -4.57 0.20
CA PRO A 125 29.99 -5.43 -0.87
C PRO A 125 29.31 -5.04 -2.19
N THR A 126 30.05 -5.06 -3.30
CA THR A 126 29.50 -4.83 -4.64
C THR A 126 28.73 -6.06 -5.11
N PRO A 127 27.39 -6.05 -5.10
CA PRO A 127 26.60 -7.22 -5.48
C PRO A 127 26.50 -7.34 -7.01
N SER A 128 26.27 -8.55 -7.52
CA SER A 128 25.99 -8.71 -8.94
C SER A 128 24.64 -8.07 -9.31
N PRO A 129 24.43 -7.63 -10.57
CA PRO A 129 23.16 -7.04 -11.00
C PRO A 129 21.94 -7.93 -10.73
N LYS A 130 22.08 -9.25 -10.90
CA LYS A 130 21.01 -10.20 -10.60
C LYS A 130 20.63 -10.20 -9.11
N VAL A 131 21.64 -10.12 -8.23
CA VAL A 131 21.43 -10.03 -6.79
C VAL A 131 20.74 -8.70 -6.44
N ILE A 132 21.13 -7.59 -7.07
CA ILE A 132 20.49 -6.28 -6.87
C ILE A 132 19.02 -6.32 -7.24
N LEU A 133 18.66 -6.87 -8.41
CA LEU A 133 17.27 -6.94 -8.86
C LEU A 133 16.41 -7.84 -7.95
N SER A 134 16.95 -8.99 -7.52
CA SER A 134 16.27 -9.87 -6.56
C SER A 134 16.09 -9.19 -5.20
N ASN A 135 17.14 -8.52 -4.72
CA ASN A 135 17.13 -7.78 -3.47
C ASN A 135 16.14 -6.61 -3.50
N ALA A 136 16.03 -5.91 -4.63
CA ALA A 136 15.05 -4.83 -4.81
C ALA A 136 13.61 -5.36 -4.78
N PHE A 137 13.38 -6.53 -5.39
CA PHE A 137 12.07 -7.20 -5.34
C PHE A 137 11.71 -7.60 -3.90
N GLU A 138 12.63 -8.25 -3.19
CA GLU A 138 12.46 -8.57 -1.77
C GLU A 138 12.20 -7.31 -0.94
N LEU A 139 12.93 -6.22 -1.19
CA LEU A 139 12.76 -4.96 -0.50
C LEU A 139 11.35 -4.38 -0.76
N CYS A 140 10.84 -4.45 -1.98
CA CYS A 140 9.47 -4.04 -2.29
C CYS A 140 8.42 -4.78 -1.46
N CYS A 141 8.60 -6.10 -1.27
CA CYS A 141 7.68 -6.96 -0.53
C CYS A 141 7.90 -6.96 0.99
N ASN A 142 9.05 -6.49 1.48
CA ASN A 142 9.41 -6.58 2.89
C ASN A 142 8.99 -5.33 3.67
N LEU A 143 7.74 -5.24 4.11
CA LEU A 143 7.19 -4.07 4.82
C LEU A 143 7.97 -3.66 6.09
N ARG A 144 8.55 -4.63 6.81
CA ARG A 144 9.27 -4.39 8.09
C ARG A 144 10.78 -4.19 7.92
N GLY A 145 11.30 -4.48 6.72
CA GLY A 145 12.72 -4.58 6.39
C GLY A 145 13.52 -5.40 7.38
N CYS A 146 12.95 -6.53 7.80
CA CYS A 146 13.71 -7.56 8.50
C CYS A 146 14.86 -8.02 7.60
N GLY A 147 16.08 -8.15 8.14
CA GLY A 147 17.26 -8.57 7.38
C GLY A 147 17.94 -7.47 6.56
N TRP A 148 17.58 -6.20 6.79
CA TRP A 148 18.22 -5.05 6.15
C TRP A 148 18.91 -4.15 7.17
N ASN A 149 19.97 -3.47 6.73
CA ASN A 149 20.74 -2.50 7.53
C ASN A 149 19.98 -1.19 7.85
N TRP A 150 18.69 -1.10 7.53
CA TRP A 150 17.91 0.14 7.54
C TRP A 150 17.40 0.56 8.93
N SER A 151 17.48 -0.32 9.93
CA SER A 151 17.00 -0.06 11.29
C SER A 151 17.98 -0.65 12.30
N PRO A 152 19.06 0.09 12.63
CA PRO A 152 20.16 -0.41 13.47
C PRO A 152 19.75 -0.74 14.91
N TYR A 153 18.51 -0.44 15.31
CA TYR A 153 18.02 -0.63 16.66
C TYR A 153 16.61 -1.21 16.71
N LEU A 154 16.17 -1.88 15.63
CA LEU A 154 14.88 -2.56 15.67
C LEU A 154 14.97 -3.72 16.64
N GLN A 155 14.31 -3.59 17.79
CA GLN A 155 14.13 -4.72 18.69
C GLN A 155 13.21 -5.72 18.01
N ILE A 156 13.78 -6.78 17.45
CA ILE A 156 13.02 -7.88 16.90
C ILE A 156 12.60 -8.76 18.09
N PRO A 157 11.29 -8.89 18.37
CA PRO A 157 10.84 -9.78 19.43
C PRO A 157 11.30 -11.21 19.13
N PRO A 158 11.62 -12.02 20.15
CA PRO A 158 11.98 -13.42 19.95
C PRO A 158 10.91 -14.15 19.13
N GLU A 159 11.34 -14.91 18.13
CA GLU A 159 10.43 -15.73 17.33
C GLU A 159 9.85 -16.84 18.21
N THR A 160 8.53 -16.87 18.34
CA THR A 160 7.80 -17.86 19.15
C THR A 160 7.37 -19.06 18.34
N ARG A 161 7.41 -18.97 17.01
CA ARG A 161 7.04 -20.07 16.10
C ARG A 161 8.14 -21.13 16.03
N PRO A 162 7.79 -22.40 15.71
CA PRO A 162 8.77 -23.45 15.55
C PRO A 162 9.66 -23.19 14.34
N THR A 163 10.90 -22.75 14.57
CA THR A 163 11.93 -22.52 13.53
C THR A 163 12.80 -23.74 13.24
N SER A 164 12.59 -24.84 13.96
CA SER A 164 13.34 -26.10 13.78
C SER A 164 13.02 -26.82 12.48
N SER A 165 11.88 -26.52 11.85
CA SER A 165 11.46 -27.12 10.57
C SER A 165 10.71 -26.10 9.72
N THR A 166 11.08 -26.00 8.45
CA THR A 166 10.42 -25.13 7.46
C THR A 166 8.93 -25.44 7.33
N GLY A 167 8.55 -26.74 7.36
CA GLY A 167 7.16 -27.16 7.27
C GLY A 167 6.35 -26.77 8.50
N ALA A 168 6.92 -26.95 9.70
CA ALA A 168 6.28 -26.54 10.95
C ALA A 168 6.09 -25.02 11.02
N TYR A 169 7.10 -24.26 10.60
CA TYR A 169 7.03 -22.80 10.50
C TYR A 169 5.95 -22.34 9.51
N ALA A 170 5.92 -22.95 8.32
CA ALA A 170 4.94 -22.63 7.28
C ALA A 170 3.51 -22.94 7.75
N ALA A 171 3.28 -24.10 8.36
CA ALA A 171 1.98 -24.49 8.90
C ALA A 171 1.53 -23.55 10.02
N ALA A 172 2.40 -23.22 10.97
CA ALA A 172 2.09 -22.28 12.06
C ALA A 172 1.78 -20.87 11.52
N THR A 173 2.54 -20.41 10.52
CA THR A 173 2.31 -19.12 9.87
C THR A 173 0.99 -19.09 9.09
N PHE A 174 0.68 -20.16 8.36
CA PHE A 174 -0.57 -20.29 7.61
C PHE A 174 -1.78 -20.32 8.54
N LEU A 175 -1.72 -21.10 9.63
CA LEU A 175 -2.80 -21.15 10.62
C LEU A 175 -2.98 -19.80 11.31
N SER A 176 -1.89 -19.11 11.64
CA SER A 176 -1.94 -17.75 12.17
C SER A 176 -2.59 -16.79 11.17
N ALA A 177 -2.24 -16.87 9.89
CA ALA A 177 -2.85 -16.03 8.85
C ALA A 177 -4.36 -16.29 8.72
N LEU A 178 -4.79 -17.56 8.71
CA LEU A 178 -6.20 -17.93 8.66
C LEU A 178 -6.97 -17.38 9.87
N PHE A 179 -6.39 -17.50 11.07
CA PHE A 179 -6.99 -16.94 12.29
C PHE A 179 -7.15 -15.42 12.19
N HIS A 180 -6.12 -14.69 11.75
CA HIS A 180 -6.20 -13.24 11.61
C HIS A 180 -7.19 -12.82 10.52
N LEU A 181 -7.33 -13.60 9.44
CA LEU A 181 -8.32 -13.35 8.40
C LEU A 181 -9.75 -13.51 8.94
N VAL A 182 -10.02 -14.59 9.69
CA VAL A 182 -11.32 -14.80 10.33
C VAL A 182 -11.63 -13.68 11.32
N MET A 183 -10.66 -13.30 12.16
CA MET A 183 -10.85 -12.18 13.09
C MET A 183 -11.12 -10.86 12.35
N PHE A 184 -10.38 -10.59 11.28
CA PHE A 184 -10.57 -9.39 10.46
C PHE A 184 -11.97 -9.36 9.83
N ASP A 185 -12.44 -10.48 9.30
CA ASP A 185 -13.79 -10.59 8.72
C ASP A 185 -14.88 -10.35 9.79
N ILE A 186 -14.73 -10.93 10.99
CA ILE A 186 -15.62 -10.68 12.13
C ILE A 186 -15.63 -9.19 12.49
N PHE A 187 -14.46 -8.54 12.56
CA PHE A 187 -14.38 -7.10 12.85
C PHE A 187 -15.03 -6.26 11.76
N GLN A 188 -14.75 -6.56 10.49
CA GLN A 188 -15.34 -5.84 9.36
C GLN A 188 -16.86 -6.00 9.33
N TYR A 189 -17.36 -7.23 9.52
CA TYR A 189 -18.78 -7.51 9.62
C TYR A 189 -19.42 -6.76 10.80
N SER A 190 -18.76 -6.74 11.96
CA SER A 190 -19.23 -6.00 13.13
C SER A 190 -19.32 -4.50 12.83
N ILE A 191 -18.30 -3.92 12.18
CA ILE A 191 -18.31 -2.51 11.76
C ILE A 191 -19.48 -2.25 10.80
N GLN A 192 -19.72 -3.13 9.83
CA GLN A 192 -20.84 -3.00 8.89
C GLN A 192 -22.19 -3.12 9.60
N TRP A 193 -22.30 -4.01 10.59
CA TRP A 193 -23.52 -4.20 11.37
C TRP A 193 -23.85 -3.00 12.27
N TYR A 194 -22.84 -2.38 12.87
CA TYR A 194 -23.00 -1.20 13.72
C TYR A 194 -22.98 0.12 12.95
N SER A 195 -22.53 0.13 11.69
CA SER A 195 -22.60 1.32 10.84
C SER A 195 -24.07 1.53 10.50
N PRO A 196 -24.75 2.55 11.05
CA PRO A 196 -26.11 2.82 10.65
C PRO A 196 -26.11 3.15 9.14
N ASP A 197 -27.19 2.78 8.45
CA ASP A 197 -27.38 3.02 7.00
C ASP A 197 -27.16 4.50 6.59
N THR A 198 -27.02 5.40 7.55
CA THR A 198 -26.81 6.84 7.42
C THR A 198 -25.36 7.31 7.20
N ILE A 199 -24.30 6.53 7.48
CA ILE A 199 -22.91 7.07 7.39
C ILE A 199 -22.28 6.95 5.98
N GLY A 200 -22.91 6.22 5.04
CA GLY A 200 -22.31 5.94 3.73
C GLY A 200 -23.09 6.38 2.49
N GLY A 201 -24.36 6.77 2.62
CA GLY A 201 -25.14 7.20 1.46
C GLY A 201 -24.62 8.53 0.92
N ALA A 202 -24.19 8.58 -0.34
CA ALA A 202 -23.69 9.80 -1.00
C ALA A 202 -24.70 10.98 -0.97
N GLY A 203 -25.97 10.70 -0.67
CA GLY A 203 -27.02 11.72 -0.52
C GLY A 203 -27.19 12.28 0.90
N GLY A 204 -26.60 11.70 1.95
CA GLY A 204 -26.82 12.15 3.34
C GLY A 204 -28.29 12.10 3.82
N VAL A 205 -29.21 11.58 3.01
CA VAL A 205 -30.63 11.47 3.35
C VAL A 205 -30.85 10.10 4.00
N PRO A 206 -31.37 10.05 5.23
CA PRO A 206 -31.81 8.79 5.84
C PRO A 206 -32.77 8.07 4.89
N SER A 207 -32.60 6.77 4.69
CA SER A 207 -33.43 5.93 3.82
C SER A 207 -34.92 6.01 4.16
N SER A 208 -35.27 6.38 5.40
CA SER A 208 -36.64 6.64 5.84
C SER A 208 -37.28 7.88 5.18
N THR A 209 -36.51 8.84 4.69
CA THR A 209 -37.02 10.07 4.06
C THR A 209 -37.25 9.91 2.55
N GLN A 210 -36.48 9.06 1.86
CA GLN A 210 -36.69 8.79 0.43
C GLN A 210 -38.02 8.07 0.15
N ALA A 211 -38.46 7.20 1.07
CA ALA A 211 -39.78 6.55 0.95
C ALA A 211 -40.95 7.55 1.01
N CYS A 212 -40.78 8.67 1.72
CA CYS A 212 -41.81 9.70 1.83
C CYS A 212 -41.94 10.53 0.55
N HIS A 213 -40.84 10.79 -0.15
CA HIS A 213 -40.85 11.61 -1.37
C HIS A 213 -41.40 10.85 -2.59
N GLN A 214 -41.12 9.55 -2.73
CA GLN A 214 -41.70 8.75 -3.83
C GLN A 214 -43.22 8.56 -3.72
N LEU A 215 -43.78 8.59 -2.51
CA LEU A 215 -45.23 8.52 -2.31
C LEU A 215 -45.94 9.80 -2.76
N SER A 216 -45.30 10.97 -2.65
CA SER A 216 -45.87 12.23 -3.14
C SER A 216 -45.84 12.34 -4.67
N ASP A 217 -44.78 11.88 -5.33
CA ASP A 217 -44.65 12.00 -6.79
C ASP A 217 -45.58 11.05 -7.57
N THR A 218 -46.16 10.04 -6.91
CA THR A 218 -47.09 9.09 -7.56
C THR A 218 -48.54 9.62 -7.57
N GLN A 219 -48.84 10.72 -6.88
CA GLN A 219 -50.22 11.20 -6.73
C GLN A 219 -50.65 12.27 -7.76
N ASP A 220 -49.72 12.75 -8.59
CA ASP A 220 -49.94 13.86 -9.54
C ASP A 220 -49.85 13.45 -11.03
N GLN A 221 -50.00 12.17 -11.38
CA GLN A 221 -50.18 11.77 -12.78
C GLN A 221 -51.67 11.65 -13.14
N PRO A 222 -52.21 12.51 -14.04
CA PRO A 222 -53.59 12.46 -14.52
C PRO A 222 -53.85 11.32 -15.53
#